data_AF-A0A7Z9ZLJ6-F1
#
_entry.id   AF-A0A7Z9ZLJ6-F1
#
_cell.length_a   1.000
_cell.length_b   1.000
_cell.length_c   1.000
_cell.angle_alpha   90.00
_cell.angle_beta   90.00
_cell.angle_gamma   90.00
#
_symmetry.space_group_name_H-M   'P 1'
#
loop_
_entity.id
_entity.type
_entity.pdbx_description
1 polymer ?
#
loop_
_entity_poly.entity_id
_entity_poly.type
_entity_poly.pdbx_seq_one_letter_code
_entity_poly.pdbx_strand_id
1 'polypeptide(L)'
;MENLRCCGGAVAGMRGKGIGDNLTVVLDDGSPIDPEAVYRVLVNSYIYQGGDDYLFSHQDPEAYDTGIHWREPVIEWIRAQGTGPDRPLESLIDGRPRGPGW
;
A
#
# COMPACT_ATOMS: atom_id res chain seq x y z
N MET A 1 2.74 -13.21 -3.20
CA MET A 1 1.91 -12.23 -3.96
C MET A 1 0.41 -12.45 -3.76
N GLU A 2 0.03 -13.25 -2.77
CA GLU A 2 -1.29 -13.85 -2.59
C GLU A 2 -2.29 -12.77 -2.19
N ASN A 3 -1.89 -11.86 -1.29
CA ASN A 3 -2.71 -10.73 -0.84
C ASN A 3 -3.16 -9.81 -1.99
N LEU A 4 -2.28 -9.57 -2.97
CA LEU A 4 -2.60 -8.75 -4.14
C LEU A 4 -3.53 -9.48 -5.13
N ARG A 5 -3.47 -10.81 -5.18
CA ARG A 5 -4.30 -11.64 -6.06
C ARG A 5 -5.68 -11.91 -5.48
N CYS A 6 -5.79 -12.15 -4.18
CA CYS A 6 -7.04 -12.51 -3.50
C CYS A 6 -7.99 -11.32 -3.36
N CYS A 7 -7.43 -10.19 -2.95
CA CYS A 7 -8.19 -9.20 -2.21
C CYS A 7 -8.15 -7.83 -2.90
N GLY A 8 -7.30 -7.68 -3.92
CA GLY A 8 -7.09 -6.41 -4.61
C GLY A 8 -6.58 -5.34 -3.65
N GLY A 9 -6.99 -4.09 -3.87
CA GLY A 9 -6.68 -2.97 -2.97
C GLY A 9 -5.67 -1.98 -3.53
N ALA A 10 -5.67 -0.78 -2.94
CA ALA A 10 -4.71 0.26 -3.30
C ALA A 10 -3.35 -0.02 -2.66
N VAL A 11 -2.29 -0.04 -3.47
CA VAL A 11 -0.92 -0.23 -3.00
C VAL A 11 0.02 0.87 -3.46
N ALA A 12 1.07 1.12 -2.69
CA ALA A 12 2.13 2.06 -2.98
C ALA A 12 3.48 1.34 -3.02
N GLY A 13 4.45 1.84 -3.79
CA GLY A 13 5.75 1.17 -3.99
C GLY A 13 5.73 0.12 -5.10
N MET A 14 4.55 -0.21 -5.63
CA MET A 14 4.33 -1.19 -6.70
C MET A 14 3.22 -0.74 -7.64
N ARG A 15 3.24 -1.29 -8.86
CA ARG A 15 2.21 -1.08 -9.88
C ARG A 15 1.69 -2.43 -10.36
N GLY A 16 0.37 -2.60 -10.30
CA GLY A 16 -0.32 -3.79 -10.79
C GLY A 16 -1.09 -3.53 -12.09
N LYS A 17 -1.16 -4.54 -12.96
CA LYS A 17 -2.07 -4.58 -14.12
C LYS A 17 -2.79 -5.93 -14.15
N GLY A 18 -4.11 -5.90 -14.31
CA GLY A 18 -4.96 -7.09 -14.25
C GLY A 18 -5.40 -7.42 -12.83
N ILE A 19 -6.09 -8.56 -12.67
CA ILE A 19 -6.61 -9.08 -11.40
C ILE A 19 -6.50 -10.61 -11.37
N GLY A 20 -6.55 -11.21 -10.17
CA GLY A 20 -6.51 -12.66 -9.99
C GLY A 20 -5.27 -13.29 -10.63
N ASP A 21 -5.47 -14.31 -11.46
CA ASP A 21 -4.38 -15.02 -12.12
C ASP A 21 -3.65 -14.17 -13.18
N ASN A 22 -4.34 -13.20 -13.77
CA ASN A 22 -3.78 -12.30 -14.80
C ASN A 22 -3.04 -11.08 -14.22
N LEU A 23 -2.88 -11.01 -12.90
CA LEU A 23 -2.18 -9.91 -12.24
C LEU A 23 -0.67 -9.95 -12.56
N THR A 24 -0.18 -8.87 -13.17
CA THR A 24 1.26 -8.57 -13.32
C THR A 24 1.62 -7.42 -12.39
N VAL A 25 2.72 -7.53 -11.65
CA VAL A 25 3.18 -6.48 -10.72
C VAL A 25 4.66 -6.18 -10.94
N VAL A 26 4.99 -4.88 -10.89
CA VAL A 26 6.36 -4.36 -10.90
C VAL A 26 6.55 -3.39 -9.73
N LEU A 27 7.80 -3.15 -9.34
CA LEU A 27 8.14 -2.05 -8.43
C LEU A 27 7.91 -0.69 -9.12
N ASP A 28 7.88 0.38 -8.33
CA ASP A 28 7.63 1.73 -8.85
C ASP A 28 8.71 2.22 -9.84
N ASP A 29 9.93 1.68 -9.78
CA ASP A 29 10.98 1.94 -10.76
C ASP A 29 10.83 1.12 -12.06
N GLY A 30 9.84 0.23 -12.12
CA GLY A 30 9.56 -0.66 -13.25
C GLY A 30 10.30 -1.99 -13.21
N SER A 31 11.15 -2.23 -12.21
CA SER A 31 11.81 -3.53 -12.05
C SER A 31 10.81 -4.61 -11.63
N PRO A 32 11.03 -5.88 -12.03
CA PRO A 32 10.18 -6.99 -11.62
C PRO A 32 10.33 -7.26 -10.12
N ILE A 33 9.27 -7.79 -9.50
CA ILE A 33 9.36 -8.35 -8.14
C ILE A 33 10.20 -9.64 -8.20
N ASP A 34 11.19 -9.75 -7.33
CA ASP A 34 11.98 -10.96 -7.14
C ASP A 34 11.26 -11.88 -6.14
N PRO A 35 10.83 -13.09 -6.55
CA PRO A 35 10.10 -14.00 -5.66
C PRO A 35 10.96 -14.52 -4.49
N GLU A 36 12.28 -14.48 -4.60
CA GLU A 36 13.20 -14.97 -3.56
C GLU A 36 13.63 -13.85 -2.59
N ALA A 37 13.26 -12.60 -2.88
CA ALA A 37 13.60 -11.45 -2.04
C ALA A 37 12.59 -11.25 -0.89
N VAL A 38 13.07 -10.72 0.23
CA VAL A 38 12.23 -10.31 1.36
C VAL A 38 11.92 -8.83 1.26
N TYR A 39 10.62 -8.50 1.28
CA TYR A 39 10.13 -7.13 1.24
C TYR A 39 9.51 -6.72 2.57
N ARG A 40 9.64 -5.44 2.92
CA ARG A 40 8.91 -4.85 4.04
C ARG A 40 7.65 -4.19 3.52
N VAL A 41 6.52 -4.58 4.08
CA VAL A 41 5.20 -4.03 3.73
C VAL A 41 4.61 -3.36 4.95
N LEU A 42 4.16 -2.12 4.79
CA LEU A 42 3.46 -1.39 5.85
C LEU A 42 1.95 -1.54 5.65
N VAL A 43 1.27 -2.08 6.65
CA VAL A 43 -0.19 -2.22 6.70
C VAL A 43 -0.73 -1.76 8.04
N ASN A 44 -2.03 -1.47 8.12
CA ASN A 44 -2.69 -1.23 9.40
C ASN A 44 -3.02 -2.56 10.11
N SER A 45 -3.36 -2.49 11.40
CA SER A 45 -3.65 -3.67 12.21
C SER A 45 -4.87 -4.48 11.75
N TYR A 46 -5.87 -3.84 11.14
CA TYR A 46 -7.04 -4.54 10.59
C TYR A 46 -6.62 -5.48 9.45
N ILE A 47 -5.86 -4.97 8.48
CA ILE A 47 -5.32 -5.77 7.37
C ILE A 47 -4.34 -6.82 7.86
N TYR A 48 -3.46 -6.49 8.82
CA TYR A 48 -2.51 -7.46 9.39
C TYR A 48 -3.22 -8.67 10.02
N GLN A 49 -4.30 -8.42 10.77
CA GLN A 49 -5.08 -9.47 11.45
C GLN A 49 -6.03 -10.25 10.52
N GLY A 50 -5.97 -10.00 9.22
CA GLY A 50 -6.76 -10.72 8.21
C GLY A 50 -8.12 -10.11 7.88
N GLY A 51 -8.34 -8.84 8.21
CA GLY A 51 -9.45 -8.07 7.65
C GLY A 51 -9.41 -8.12 6.12
N ASP A 52 -10.58 -8.24 5.49
CA ASP A 52 -10.75 -8.46 4.04
C ASP A 52 -9.92 -9.62 3.46
N ASP A 53 -9.80 -10.73 4.20
CA ASP A 53 -9.13 -11.98 3.81
C ASP A 53 -7.61 -11.89 3.54
N TYR A 54 -6.96 -10.83 4.02
CA TYR A 54 -5.51 -10.69 3.92
C TYR A 54 -4.77 -11.73 4.79
N LEU A 55 -3.59 -12.16 4.35
CA LEU A 55 -2.86 -13.28 4.95
C LEU A 55 -1.60 -12.85 5.73
N PHE A 56 -1.40 -11.55 5.99
CA PHE A 56 -0.13 -11.04 6.50
C PHE A 56 0.32 -11.66 7.82
N SER A 57 -0.57 -11.82 8.81
CA SER A 57 -0.23 -12.47 10.09
C SER A 57 0.17 -13.95 9.96
N HIS A 58 -0.28 -14.64 8.91
CA HIS A 58 0.14 -16.00 8.61
C HIS A 58 1.50 -16.05 7.90
N GLN A 59 1.80 -15.02 7.11
CA GLN A 59 3.04 -14.92 6.32
C GLN A 59 4.23 -14.42 7.15
N ASP A 60 3.98 -13.51 8.09
CA ASP A 60 4.97 -13.01 9.03
C ASP A 60 4.33 -12.87 10.43
N PRO A 61 4.33 -13.93 11.25
CA PRO A 61 3.71 -13.91 12.57
C PRO A 61 4.46 -13.02 13.59
N GLU A 62 5.72 -12.70 13.32
CA GLU A 62 6.59 -11.89 14.19
C GLU A 62 6.81 -10.48 13.61
N ALA A 63 5.81 -9.96 12.88
CA ALA A 63 5.87 -8.63 12.30
C ALA A 63 6.02 -7.53 13.37
N TYR A 64 6.69 -6.45 13.00
CA TYR A 64 6.89 -5.30 13.89
C TYR A 64 5.63 -4.44 14.01
N ASP A 65 5.00 -4.44 15.19
CA ASP A 65 3.95 -3.47 15.52
C ASP A 65 4.56 -2.10 15.87
N THR A 66 4.23 -1.10 15.08
CA THR A 66 4.67 0.29 15.29
C THR A 66 4.05 0.92 16.54
N GLY A 67 2.89 0.42 17.00
CA GLY A 67 2.09 1.05 18.05
C GLY A 67 1.47 2.40 17.66
N ILE A 68 1.62 2.81 16.39
CA ILE A 68 1.16 4.11 15.89
C ILE A 68 -0.24 3.95 15.28
N HIS A 69 -1.16 4.82 15.70
CA HIS A 69 -2.48 4.88 15.10
C HIS A 69 -2.36 5.30 13.62
N TRP A 70 -2.96 4.54 12.69
CA TRP A 70 -2.76 4.72 11.24
C TRP A 70 -3.09 6.14 10.72
N ARG A 71 -4.01 6.84 11.37
CA ARG A 71 -4.38 8.23 11.03
C ARG A 71 -3.29 9.24 11.35
N GLU A 72 -2.46 8.97 12.36
CA GLU A 72 -1.50 9.94 12.89
C GLU A 72 -0.46 10.34 11.82
N PRO A 73 0.21 9.41 11.11
CA PRO A 73 1.14 9.77 10.04
C PRO A 73 0.49 10.56 8.90
N VAL A 74 -0.80 10.29 8.60
CA VAL A 74 -1.54 11.01 7.56
C VAL A 74 -1.80 12.45 8.00
N ILE A 75 -2.25 12.65 9.25
CA ILE A 75 -2.49 13.97 9.82
C ILE A 75 -1.20 14.79 9.86
N GLU A 76 -0.12 14.20 10.38
CA GLU A 76 1.17 14.88 10.50
C GLU A 76 1.75 15.23 9.13
N TRP A 77 1.64 14.32 8.15
CA TRP A 77 2.07 14.61 6.78
C TRP A 77 1.29 15.77 6.17
N ILE A 78 -0.05 15.80 6.28
CA ILE A 78 -0.88 16.89 5.76
C ILE A 78 -0.51 18.22 6.42
N ARG A 79 -0.38 18.24 7.75
CA ARG A 79 0.01 19.45 8.50
C ARG A 79 1.36 19.98 8.07
N ALA A 80 2.35 19.09 7.87
CA ALA A 80 3.68 19.45 7.44
C ALA A 80 3.74 20.09 6.04
N GLN A 81 2.72 19.88 5.19
CA GLN A 81 2.70 20.49 3.86
C GLN A 81 2.46 22.00 3.89
N GLY A 82 1.83 22.53 4.95
CA GLY A 82 1.50 23.96 5.05
C GLY A 82 0.60 24.44 3.91
N THR A 83 -0.36 23.60 3.49
CA THR A 83 -1.27 23.90 2.38
C THR A 83 -2.30 24.96 2.75
N GLY A 84 -2.78 25.70 1.76
CA GLY A 84 -3.81 26.73 1.88
C GLY A 84 -4.42 27.07 0.52
N PRO A 85 -5.28 28.09 0.41
CA PRO A 85 -5.94 28.45 -0.85
C PRO A 85 -4.97 28.68 -2.02
N ASP A 86 -3.82 29.32 -1.76
CA ASP A 86 -2.80 29.61 -2.79
C ASP A 86 -1.85 28.43 -3.08
N ARG A 87 -1.87 27.38 -2.24
CA ARG A 87 -1.07 26.16 -2.36
C ARG A 87 -1.89 24.96 -1.93
N PRO A 88 -2.79 24.47 -2.80
CA PRO A 88 -3.73 23.40 -2.45
C PRO A 88 -3.03 22.05 -2.32
N LEU A 89 -3.61 21.15 -1.53
CA LEU A 89 -3.05 19.81 -1.24
C LEU A 89 -2.93 18.96 -2.51
N GLU A 90 -3.86 19.15 -3.45
CA GLU A 90 -3.96 18.48 -4.74
C GLU A 90 -2.71 18.70 -5.59
N SER A 91 -1.96 19.78 -5.38
CA SER A 91 -0.69 20.04 -6.06
C SER A 91 0.47 19.17 -5.56
N LEU A 92 0.30 18.47 -4.42
CA LEU A 92 1.34 17.68 -3.75
C LEU A 92 1.08 16.17 -3.79
N ILE A 93 -0.09 15.76 -4.29
CA ILE A 93 -0.47 14.36 -4.45
C ILE A 93 -0.58 14.04 -5.94
N ASP A 94 -0.28 12.80 -6.32
CA ASP A 94 -0.55 12.37 -7.69
C ASP A 94 -2.06 12.07 -7.84
N GLY A 95 -2.62 12.45 -8.99
CA GLY A 95 -4.01 12.14 -9.34
C GLY A 95 -4.21 10.72 -9.88
N ARG A 96 -3.22 9.83 -9.76
CA ARG A 96 -3.31 8.48 -10.35
C ARG A 96 -4.00 7.56 -9.35
N PRO A 97 -5.15 6.96 -9.70
CA PRO A 97 -5.76 5.92 -8.87
C PRO A 97 -4.77 4.78 -8.67
N ARG A 98 -4.59 4.34 -7.42
CA ARG A 98 -3.66 3.26 -7.06
C ARG A 98 -4.32 1.89 -6.90
N GLY A 99 -5.57 1.75 -7.33
CA GLY A 99 -6.25 0.46 -7.46
C GLY A 99 -6.11 -0.11 -8.88
N PRO A 100 -6.37 -1.42 -9.07
CA PRO A 100 -6.51 -1.97 -10.42
C PRO A 100 -7.60 -1.17 -11.15
N GLY A 101 -7.22 -0.53 -12.26
CA GLY A 101 -8.16 0.22 -13.09
C GLY A 101 -9.26 -0.72 -13.59
N TRP A 102 -10.51 -0.27 -13.47
CA TRP A 102 -11.65 -0.85 -14.18
C TRP A 102 -11.59 -0.47 -15.66
#